data_AF-A0A7W0ZST0-F1
#
_entry.id   AF-A0A7W0ZST0-F1
#
_cell.length_a   1.000
_cell.length_b   1.000
_cell.length_c   1.000
_cell.angle_alpha   90.00
_cell.angle_beta   90.00
_cell.angle_gamma   90.00
#
_symmetry.space_group_name_H-M   'P 1'
#
loop_
_entity.id
_entity.type
_entity.pdbx_description
1 polymer ?
#
loop_
_entity_poly.entity_id
_entity_poly.type
_entity_poly.pdbx_seq_one_letter_code
_entity_poly.pdbx_strand_id
1 'polypeptide(L)'
;MDRWSTLSVEESRRYLQARLIVFSSLMFWSFVAFLAYISILYVVYPSLEPKHNRIILIGAGCGLTLLAVSWRLVLVRGTPTLAVLNWIDAFYALGTGTCFAFGAYLATDLKPAPYSCLLFTALMALTRAIMVPSSGKRTAFLALLAFAPFLVAGAGLALGEWKDLPGPAIFFSLVLVCAVVVSLATTGSKILYGLRQRVSAATQLGQYTLERKIGEGGMGAVYLARHVLLKRPTAIKLLLPDLVGADTVDRFEREVQHMSQLTHPNTVAVFDYGRSFDGVFYYAMEYLDGVDLEHLVHDFGPLPADRVVSILIQVCGAINEAHANGIIHRDIKPANIILCERGRVADVAKVVDYGLVKKISTNDSRDQAMLSRTALTIDSQTILGTPGYLAPEAVRDPQNIGRSVDLYSIGAVGYYLLTGKRLFEGETAMAICVQHLTGTPVPPSQCTATKIPAELEAIILSCVAQDAADRPPDAARLARLLREVPPTGDWDDARALAWWAEFEQRKAPPMASASLTIEIDLGQRNRTA
;
A
#
# COMPACT_ATOMS: atom_id res chain seq x y z
N MET A 1 -2.38 10.37 27.82
CA MET A 1 -3.22 10.57 26.63
C MET A 1 -2.43 10.08 25.43
N ASP A 2 -2.68 8.85 24.99
CA ASP A 2 -1.97 8.21 23.89
C ASP A 2 -2.39 8.84 22.56
N ARG A 3 -1.45 9.54 21.91
CA ARG A 3 -1.66 10.38 20.73
C ARG A 3 -1.49 9.61 19.40
N TRP A 4 -1.74 8.29 19.40
CA TRP A 4 -1.35 7.38 18.31
C TRP A 4 -2.37 6.27 17.96
N SER A 5 -3.67 6.44 18.20
CA SER A 5 -4.70 5.56 17.63
C SER A 5 -5.33 6.21 16.39
N THR A 6 -4.66 6.08 15.24
CA THR A 6 -5.07 6.65 13.94
C THR A 6 -6.08 5.80 13.17
N LEU A 7 -6.66 4.77 13.80
CA LEU A 7 -7.81 4.06 13.24
C LEU A 7 -9.08 4.83 13.58
N SER A 8 -9.98 4.98 12.61
CA SER A 8 -11.33 5.45 12.91
C SER A 8 -11.95 4.56 13.99
N VAL A 9 -12.85 5.12 14.82
CA VAL A 9 -13.54 4.37 15.90
C VAL A 9 -14.20 3.10 15.34
N GLU A 10 -14.70 3.17 14.12
CA GLU A 10 -15.36 2.09 13.40
C GLU A 10 -14.38 0.99 12.94
N GLU A 11 -13.20 1.35 12.44
CA GLU A 11 -12.16 0.37 12.09
C GLU A 11 -11.60 -0.34 13.33
N SER A 12 -11.39 0.40 14.42
CA SER A 12 -10.98 -0.16 15.71
C SER A 12 -12.02 -1.16 16.24
N ARG A 13 -13.30 -0.81 16.12
CA ARG A 13 -14.43 -1.68 16.49
C ARG A 13 -14.45 -2.95 15.66
N ARG A 14 -14.42 -2.84 14.32
CA ARG A 14 -14.45 -3.99 13.40
C ARG A 14 -13.27 -4.93 13.61
N TYR A 15 -12.07 -4.36 13.77
CA TYR A 15 -10.87 -5.16 14.04
C TYR A 15 -11.00 -5.94 15.36
N LEU A 16 -11.37 -5.26 16.45
CA LEU A 16 -11.53 -5.91 17.75
C LEU A 16 -12.62 -6.99 17.69
N GLN A 17 -13.74 -6.71 17.04
CA GLN A 17 -14.84 -7.66 16.86
C GLN A 17 -14.37 -8.91 16.10
N ALA A 18 -13.66 -8.77 14.98
CA ALA A 18 -13.15 -9.90 14.20
C ALA A 18 -12.21 -10.80 15.02
N ARG A 19 -11.30 -10.18 15.79
CA ARG A 19 -10.37 -10.93 16.65
C ARG A 19 -11.08 -11.63 17.80
N LEU A 20 -12.06 -10.97 18.43
CA LEU A 20 -12.89 -11.58 19.46
C LEU A 20 -13.73 -12.75 18.90
N ILE A 21 -14.26 -12.67 17.68
CA ILE A 21 -14.98 -13.79 17.05
C ILE A 21 -14.08 -15.04 16.96
N VAL A 22 -12.85 -14.88 16.47
CA VAL A 22 -11.90 -15.99 16.33
C VAL A 22 -11.49 -16.54 17.70
N PHE A 23 -11.14 -15.65 18.63
CA PHE A 23 -10.76 -16.02 19.98
C PHE A 23 -11.89 -16.75 20.72
N SER A 24 -13.10 -16.19 20.73
CA SER A 24 -14.27 -16.79 21.38
C SER A 24 -14.68 -18.11 20.73
N SER A 25 -14.55 -18.25 19.41
CA SER A 25 -14.75 -19.52 18.70
C SER A 25 -13.79 -20.60 19.18
N LEU A 26 -12.49 -20.29 19.19
CA LEU A 26 -11.46 -21.22 19.63
C LEU A 26 -11.70 -21.64 21.08
N MET A 27 -11.95 -20.68 21.96
CA MET A 27 -12.22 -20.95 23.37
C MET A 27 -13.47 -21.81 23.57
N PHE A 28 -14.54 -21.53 22.83
CA PHE A 28 -15.77 -22.33 22.90
C PHE A 28 -15.51 -23.78 22.52
N TRP A 29 -14.88 -24.04 21.37
CA TRP A 29 -14.62 -25.40 20.91
C TRP A 29 -13.58 -26.14 21.77
N SER A 30 -12.56 -25.44 22.27
CA SER A 30 -11.63 -26.02 23.24
C SER A 30 -12.33 -26.41 24.54
N PHE A 31 -13.31 -25.62 25.00
CA PHE A 31 -14.06 -25.94 26.21
C PHE A 31 -15.04 -27.10 26.00
N VAL A 32 -15.69 -27.18 24.82
CA VAL A 32 -16.49 -28.35 24.40
C VAL A 32 -15.62 -29.61 24.38
N ALA A 33 -14.44 -29.56 23.74
CA ALA A 33 -13.53 -30.69 23.65
C ALA A 33 -13.04 -31.14 25.03
N PHE A 34 -12.73 -30.18 25.91
CA PHE A 34 -12.34 -30.48 27.29
C PHE A 34 -13.47 -31.18 28.07
N LEU A 35 -14.71 -30.69 27.97
CA LEU A 35 -15.85 -31.33 28.65
C LEU A 35 -16.16 -32.72 28.08
N ALA A 36 -16.05 -32.90 26.76
CA ALA A 36 -16.19 -34.21 26.13
C ALA A 36 -15.09 -35.18 26.60
N TYR A 37 -13.84 -34.73 26.64
CA TYR A 37 -12.71 -35.52 27.15
C TYR A 37 -12.95 -35.95 28.60
N ILE A 38 -13.32 -35.02 29.49
CA ILE A 38 -13.60 -35.32 30.90
C ILE A 38 -14.79 -36.29 31.04
N SER A 39 -15.85 -36.10 30.26
CA SER A 39 -17.02 -36.99 30.28
C SER A 39 -16.64 -38.42 29.85
N ILE A 40 -15.84 -38.57 28.79
CA ILE A 40 -15.34 -39.87 28.34
C ILE A 40 -14.42 -40.48 29.40
N LEU A 41 -13.52 -39.68 29.99
CA LEU A 41 -12.58 -40.14 31.00
C LEU A 41 -13.30 -40.75 32.21
N TYR A 42 -14.40 -40.14 32.67
CA TYR A 42 -15.18 -40.66 33.79
C TYR A 42 -16.00 -41.90 33.43
N VAL A 43 -16.44 -42.04 32.19
CA VAL A 43 -17.10 -43.27 31.72
C VAL A 43 -16.10 -44.44 31.66
N VAL A 44 -14.88 -44.19 31.16
CA VAL A 44 -13.84 -45.22 31.03
C VAL A 44 -13.22 -45.56 32.39
N TYR A 45 -13.04 -44.56 33.26
CA TYR A 45 -12.45 -44.70 34.59
C TYR A 45 -13.39 -44.09 35.65
N PRO A 46 -14.44 -44.82 36.09
CA PRO A 46 -15.39 -44.32 37.09
C PRO A 46 -14.75 -43.96 38.43
N SER A 47 -13.59 -44.54 38.76
CA SER A 47 -12.82 -44.22 39.96
C SER A 47 -12.24 -42.79 39.96
N LEU A 48 -12.22 -42.13 38.80
CA LEU A 48 -11.78 -40.74 38.64
C LEU A 48 -12.95 -39.74 38.68
N GLU A 49 -14.19 -40.20 38.88
CA GLU A 49 -15.35 -39.30 38.96
C GLU A 49 -15.35 -38.53 40.30
N PRO A 50 -15.37 -37.18 40.29
CA PRO A 50 -15.38 -36.40 41.52
C PRO A 50 -16.72 -36.51 42.25
N LYS A 51 -16.70 -36.42 43.58
CA LYS A 51 -17.92 -36.52 44.42
C LYS A 51 -19.04 -35.56 44.01
N HIS A 52 -18.68 -34.37 43.53
CA HIS A 52 -19.63 -33.32 43.12
C HIS A 52 -19.77 -33.19 41.60
N ASN A 53 -19.48 -34.25 40.82
CA ASN A 53 -19.44 -34.21 39.36
C ASN A 53 -20.68 -33.56 38.71
N ARG A 54 -21.88 -33.88 39.19
CA ARG A 54 -23.14 -33.30 38.66
C ARG A 54 -23.18 -31.77 38.76
N ILE A 55 -22.73 -31.21 39.89
CA ILE A 55 -22.70 -29.76 40.12
C ILE A 55 -21.65 -29.09 39.22
N ILE A 56 -20.48 -29.73 39.07
CA ILE A 56 -19.39 -29.26 38.21
C ILE A 56 -19.85 -29.22 36.75
N LEU A 57 -20.49 -30.28 36.25
CA LEU A 57 -20.99 -30.35 34.87
C LEU A 57 -22.11 -29.35 34.60
N ILE A 58 -23.04 -29.14 35.53
CA ILE A 58 -24.08 -28.10 35.40
C ILE A 58 -23.44 -26.71 35.32
N GLY A 59 -22.50 -26.40 36.23
CA GLY A 59 -21.79 -25.12 36.24
C GLY A 59 -21.00 -24.87 34.94
N ALA A 60 -20.30 -25.90 34.44
CA ALA A 60 -19.57 -25.82 33.18
C ALA A 60 -20.51 -25.67 31.97
N GLY A 61 -21.67 -26.35 31.98
CA GLY A 61 -22.71 -26.23 30.95
C GLY A 61 -23.31 -24.83 30.88
N CYS A 62 -23.64 -24.23 32.04
CA CYS A 62 -24.09 -22.84 32.13
C CYS A 62 -23.04 -21.87 31.60
N GLY A 63 -21.77 -22.03 32.00
CA GLY A 63 -20.66 -21.23 31.49
C GLY A 63 -20.50 -21.33 29.97
N LEU A 64 -20.52 -22.56 29.44
CA LEU A 64 -20.41 -22.82 28.01
C LEU A 64 -21.57 -22.17 27.22
N THR A 65 -22.79 -22.22 27.74
CA THR A 65 -23.96 -21.59 27.10
C THR A 65 -23.84 -20.07 27.08
N LEU A 66 -23.38 -19.44 28.17
CA LEU A 66 -23.14 -18.00 28.22
C LEU A 66 -22.07 -17.54 27.21
N LEU A 67 -20.99 -18.31 27.08
CA LEU A 67 -19.94 -18.08 26.08
C LEU A 67 -20.48 -18.31 24.65
N ALA A 68 -21.35 -19.29 24.42
CA ALA A 68 -21.96 -19.55 23.12
C ALA A 68 -22.87 -18.39 22.68
N VAL A 69 -23.72 -17.90 23.59
CA VAL A 69 -24.64 -16.78 23.34
C VAL A 69 -23.86 -15.50 23.02
N SER A 70 -22.84 -15.18 23.81
CA SER A 70 -22.00 -14.00 23.61
C SER A 70 -21.26 -14.06 22.26
N TRP A 71 -20.76 -15.24 21.88
CA TRP A 71 -20.10 -15.45 20.60
C TRP A 71 -21.08 -15.34 19.42
N ARG A 72 -22.18 -16.09 19.45
CA ARG A 72 -23.05 -16.24 18.26
C ARG A 72 -24.02 -15.07 18.06
N LEU A 73 -24.58 -14.52 19.13
CA LEU A 73 -25.57 -13.45 19.03
C LEU A 73 -24.94 -12.07 19.04
N VAL A 74 -23.94 -11.84 19.89
CA VAL A 74 -23.39 -10.49 20.08
C VAL A 74 -22.21 -10.22 19.16
N LEU A 75 -21.27 -11.17 19.03
CA LEU A 75 -20.08 -10.97 18.22
C LEU A 75 -20.28 -11.29 16.73
N VAL A 76 -21.02 -12.35 16.38
CA VAL A 76 -21.22 -12.75 14.96
C VAL A 76 -22.38 -12.02 14.30
N ARG A 77 -23.52 -11.88 14.99
CA ARG A 77 -24.74 -11.28 14.41
C ARG A 77 -24.92 -9.80 14.74
N GLY A 78 -24.35 -9.32 15.84
CA GLY A 78 -24.51 -7.94 16.30
C GLY A 78 -23.46 -6.96 15.74
N THR A 79 -23.74 -5.67 15.90
CA THR A 79 -22.78 -4.56 15.65
C THR A 79 -22.47 -3.80 16.94
N PRO A 80 -21.90 -4.47 17.96
CA PRO A 80 -21.67 -3.87 19.28
C PRO A 80 -20.69 -2.69 19.20
N THR A 81 -20.89 -1.72 20.08
CA THR A 81 -19.97 -0.59 20.25
C THR A 81 -18.64 -1.07 20.83
N LEU A 82 -17.59 -0.25 20.70
CA LEU A 82 -16.27 -0.58 21.25
C LEU A 82 -16.30 -0.83 22.76
N ALA A 83 -17.12 -0.08 23.51
CA ALA A 83 -17.32 -0.29 24.94
C ALA A 83 -17.94 -1.66 25.23
N VAL A 84 -18.95 -2.07 24.45
CA VAL A 84 -19.59 -3.38 24.58
C VAL A 84 -18.60 -4.50 24.24
N LEU A 85 -17.79 -4.36 23.18
CA LEU A 85 -16.75 -5.34 22.85
C LEU A 85 -15.72 -5.51 23.98
N ASN A 86 -15.33 -4.40 24.62
CA ASN A 86 -14.41 -4.44 25.77
C ASN A 86 -15.02 -5.14 26.98
N TRP A 87 -16.31 -4.91 27.23
CA TRP A 87 -17.05 -5.62 28.26
C TRP A 87 -17.19 -7.10 27.98
N ILE A 88 -17.44 -7.49 26.73
CA ILE A 88 -17.49 -8.90 26.34
C ILE A 88 -16.13 -9.56 26.57
N ASP A 89 -15.03 -8.95 26.13
CA ASP A 89 -13.67 -9.45 26.36
C ASP A 89 -13.38 -9.69 27.86
N ALA A 90 -13.76 -8.73 28.72
CA ALA A 90 -13.66 -8.87 30.18
C ALA A 90 -14.58 -9.97 30.74
N PHE A 91 -15.81 -10.08 30.23
CA PHE A 91 -16.77 -11.10 30.62
C PHE A 91 -16.27 -12.51 30.26
N TYR A 92 -15.64 -12.69 29.09
CA TYR A 92 -15.01 -13.95 28.73
C TYR A 92 -13.88 -14.30 29.70
N ALA A 93 -13.01 -13.36 30.02
CA ALA A 93 -11.90 -13.59 30.96
C ALA A 93 -12.40 -14.00 32.36
N LEU A 94 -13.35 -13.23 32.92
CA LEU A 94 -13.90 -13.52 34.24
C LEU A 94 -14.72 -14.82 34.25
N GLY A 95 -15.56 -15.02 33.23
CA GLY A 95 -16.46 -16.17 33.14
C GLY A 95 -15.72 -17.49 33.03
N THR A 96 -14.72 -17.57 32.14
CA THR A 96 -13.89 -18.79 32.01
C THR A 96 -13.09 -19.05 33.29
N GLY A 97 -12.47 -18.01 33.86
CA GLY A 97 -11.75 -18.10 35.14
C GLY A 97 -12.63 -18.61 36.28
N THR A 98 -13.88 -18.14 36.34
CA THR A 98 -14.86 -18.57 37.36
C THR A 98 -15.24 -20.04 37.18
N CYS A 99 -15.52 -20.48 35.95
CA CYS A 99 -15.85 -21.89 35.68
C CYS A 99 -14.71 -22.84 36.09
N PHE A 100 -13.47 -22.49 35.73
CA PHE A 100 -12.31 -23.32 36.07
C PHE A 100 -11.97 -23.28 37.57
N ALA A 101 -12.07 -22.12 38.22
CA ALA A 101 -11.83 -22.01 39.67
C ALA A 101 -12.89 -22.77 40.47
N PHE A 102 -14.16 -22.70 40.04
CA PHE A 102 -15.25 -23.45 40.66
C PHE A 102 -15.06 -24.96 40.52
N GLY A 103 -14.69 -25.43 39.32
CA GLY A 103 -14.35 -26.84 39.09
C GLY A 103 -13.16 -27.30 39.94
N ALA A 104 -12.10 -26.48 40.03
CA ALA A 104 -10.94 -26.76 40.87
C ALA A 104 -11.29 -26.86 42.36
N TYR A 105 -12.18 -26.00 42.86
CA TYR A 105 -12.59 -25.98 44.27
C TYR A 105 -13.47 -27.18 44.64
N LEU A 106 -14.33 -27.64 43.73
CA LEU A 106 -15.24 -28.77 44.00
C LEU A 106 -14.64 -30.16 43.75
N ALA A 107 -13.56 -30.23 42.97
CA ALA A 107 -12.87 -31.48 42.60
C ALA A 107 -11.56 -31.70 43.39
N THR A 108 -11.45 -31.18 44.61
CA THR A 108 -10.23 -31.32 45.45
C THR A 108 -9.90 -32.76 45.85
N ASP A 109 -10.88 -33.66 45.75
CA ASP A 109 -10.71 -35.11 45.89
C ASP A 109 -9.83 -35.71 44.78
N LEU A 110 -9.77 -35.07 43.62
CA LEU A 110 -8.86 -35.40 42.53
C LEU A 110 -7.65 -34.46 42.56
N LYS A 111 -6.54 -34.95 43.13
CA LYS A 111 -5.27 -34.21 43.22
C LYS A 111 -4.85 -33.47 41.92
N PRO A 112 -5.01 -34.02 40.69
CA PRO A 112 -4.61 -33.30 39.47
C PRO A 112 -5.62 -32.25 38.99
N ALA A 113 -6.89 -32.28 39.42
CA ALA A 113 -7.94 -31.44 38.84
C ALA A 113 -7.72 -29.92 39.03
N PRO A 114 -7.28 -29.42 40.21
CA PRO A 114 -6.97 -28.00 40.37
C PRO A 114 -5.83 -27.52 39.46
N TYR A 115 -4.80 -28.34 39.27
CA TYR A 115 -3.66 -28.02 38.40
C TYR A 115 -4.06 -27.97 36.92
N SER A 116 -4.91 -28.91 36.46
CA SER A 116 -5.46 -28.88 35.11
C SER A 116 -6.27 -27.62 34.86
N CYS A 117 -7.16 -27.24 35.79
CA CYS A 117 -7.98 -26.03 35.68
C CYS A 117 -7.13 -24.75 35.65
N LEU A 118 -6.05 -24.71 36.45
CA LEU A 118 -5.09 -23.60 36.46
C LEU A 118 -4.32 -23.50 35.13
N LEU A 119 -3.89 -24.65 34.58
CA LEU A 119 -3.22 -24.72 33.27
C LEU A 119 -4.13 -24.22 32.15
N PHE A 120 -5.40 -24.64 32.11
CA PHE A 120 -6.35 -24.17 31.10
C PHE A 120 -6.61 -22.66 31.20
N THR A 121 -6.67 -22.11 32.41
CA THR A 121 -6.79 -20.66 32.63
C THR A 121 -5.55 -19.91 32.15
N ALA A 122 -4.36 -20.47 32.38
CA ALA A 122 -3.11 -19.92 31.87
C ALA A 122 -3.04 -19.92 30.34
N LEU A 123 -3.39 -21.05 29.71
CA LEU A 123 -3.45 -21.18 28.26
C LEU A 123 -4.47 -20.22 27.64
N MET A 124 -5.62 -20.01 28.28
CA MET A 124 -6.62 -19.04 27.86
C MET A 124 -6.06 -17.61 27.89
N ALA A 125 -5.45 -17.19 29.01
CA ALA A 125 -4.85 -15.86 29.14
C ALA A 125 -3.75 -15.59 28.09
N LEU A 126 -2.88 -16.58 27.84
CA LEU A 126 -1.82 -16.51 26.82
C LEU A 126 -2.41 -16.49 25.40
N THR A 127 -3.37 -17.36 25.10
CA THR A 127 -4.04 -17.40 23.79
C THR A 127 -4.75 -16.09 23.49
N ARG A 128 -5.40 -15.48 24.49
CA ARG A 128 -6.01 -14.15 24.36
C ARG A 128 -4.99 -13.06 24.09
N ALA A 129 -3.85 -13.09 24.78
CA ALA A 129 -2.76 -12.12 24.54
C ALA A 129 -2.20 -12.19 23.11
N ILE A 130 -2.20 -13.39 22.51
CA ILE A 130 -1.76 -13.62 21.12
C ILE A 130 -2.85 -13.22 20.12
N MET A 131 -4.08 -13.70 20.33
CA MET A 131 -5.19 -13.57 19.38
C MET A 131 -5.83 -12.18 19.39
N VAL A 132 -5.84 -11.51 20.54
CA VAL A 132 -6.42 -10.17 20.74
C VAL A 132 -5.37 -9.25 21.35
N PRO A 133 -4.36 -8.82 20.57
CA PRO A 133 -3.29 -7.97 21.09
C PRO A 133 -3.86 -6.64 21.60
N SER A 134 -3.53 -6.30 22.85
CA SER A 134 -3.91 -5.02 23.46
C SER A 134 -2.74 -4.37 24.19
N SER A 135 -2.95 -3.16 24.71
CA SER A 135 -1.94 -2.52 25.55
C SER A 135 -1.56 -3.41 26.73
N GLY A 136 -0.30 -3.36 27.16
CA GLY A 136 0.19 -4.21 28.25
C GLY A 136 -0.63 -4.06 29.53
N LYS A 137 -1.09 -2.84 29.87
CA LYS A 137 -1.97 -2.59 31.02
C LYS A 137 -3.30 -3.34 30.92
N ARG A 138 -3.91 -3.34 29.74
CA ARG A 138 -5.19 -4.02 29.50
C ARG A 138 -5.03 -5.54 29.51
N THR A 139 -3.97 -6.05 28.89
CA THR A 139 -3.69 -7.50 28.91
C THR A 139 -3.43 -7.97 30.34
N ALA A 140 -2.68 -7.21 31.14
CA ALA A 140 -2.48 -7.51 32.55
C ALA A 140 -3.80 -7.50 33.34
N PHE A 141 -4.63 -6.48 33.15
CA PHE A 141 -5.94 -6.39 33.80
C PHE A 141 -6.83 -7.60 33.49
N LEU A 142 -6.94 -7.99 32.21
CA LEU A 142 -7.79 -9.10 31.81
C LEU A 142 -7.25 -10.46 32.26
N ALA A 143 -5.93 -10.64 32.26
CA ALA A 143 -5.31 -11.84 32.81
C ALA A 143 -5.56 -11.93 34.33
N LEU A 144 -5.36 -10.84 35.08
CA LEU A 144 -5.68 -10.79 36.51
C LEU A 144 -7.16 -11.05 36.78
N LEU A 145 -8.05 -10.51 35.94
CA LEU A 145 -9.48 -10.73 36.03
C LEU A 145 -9.85 -12.22 35.85
N ALA A 146 -9.17 -12.93 34.94
CA ALA A 146 -9.34 -14.36 34.76
C ALA A 146 -8.83 -15.20 35.94
N PHE A 147 -7.75 -14.76 36.60
CA PHE A 147 -7.19 -15.44 37.78
C PHE A 147 -7.84 -15.03 39.11
N ALA A 148 -8.63 -13.95 39.15
CA ALA A 148 -9.26 -13.47 40.39
C ALA A 148 -10.10 -14.55 41.09
N PRO A 149 -10.96 -15.34 40.40
CA PRO A 149 -11.70 -16.43 41.04
C PRO A 149 -10.81 -17.51 41.66
N PHE A 150 -9.66 -17.79 41.04
CA PHE A 150 -8.67 -18.74 41.56
C PHE A 150 -7.97 -18.22 42.82
N LEU A 151 -7.65 -16.92 42.87
CA LEU A 151 -7.06 -16.29 44.05
C LEU A 151 -8.04 -16.30 45.23
N VAL A 152 -9.32 -16.03 44.97
CA VAL A 152 -10.38 -16.11 45.99
C VAL A 152 -10.56 -17.56 46.48
N ALA A 153 -10.66 -18.52 45.56
CA ALA A 153 -10.77 -19.93 45.93
C ALA A 153 -9.53 -20.41 46.72
N GLY A 154 -8.33 -20.06 46.27
CA GLY A 154 -7.07 -20.39 46.94
C GLY A 154 -6.94 -19.79 48.33
N ALA A 155 -7.41 -18.54 48.54
CA ALA A 155 -7.44 -17.91 49.86
C ALA A 155 -8.36 -18.66 50.83
N GLY A 156 -9.51 -19.16 50.35
CA GLY A 156 -10.39 -20.02 51.13
C GLY A 156 -9.73 -21.35 51.53
N LEU A 157 -8.98 -21.97 50.60
CA LEU A 157 -8.24 -23.21 50.88
C LEU A 157 -7.06 -22.99 51.84
N ALA A 158 -6.46 -21.80 51.84
CA ALA A 158 -5.32 -21.44 52.70
C ALA A 158 -5.66 -21.44 54.19
N LEU A 159 -6.94 -21.26 54.53
CA LEU A 159 -7.44 -21.29 55.90
C LEU A 159 -7.71 -22.71 56.43
N GLY A 160 -7.60 -23.73 55.58
CA GLY A 160 -7.84 -25.13 55.95
C GLY A 160 -6.56 -25.94 56.23
N GLU A 161 -6.70 -27.00 57.03
CA GLU A 161 -5.64 -27.99 57.25
C GLU A 161 -5.76 -29.13 56.24
N TRP A 162 -4.70 -29.35 55.46
CA TRP A 162 -4.64 -30.37 54.40
C TRP A 162 -3.55 -31.40 54.71
N LYS A 163 -3.83 -32.68 54.44
CA LYS A 163 -2.95 -33.80 54.82
C LYS A 163 -1.56 -33.79 54.17
N ASP A 164 -1.42 -33.19 52.99
CA ASP A 164 -0.20 -33.32 52.17
C ASP A 164 0.61 -32.02 52.05
N LEU A 165 -0.02 -30.85 52.11
CA LEU A 165 0.63 -29.53 51.98
C LEU A 165 -0.06 -28.51 52.89
N PRO A 166 0.66 -27.61 53.57
CA PRO A 166 0.03 -26.52 54.32
C PRO A 166 -0.74 -25.58 53.38
N GLY A 167 -1.97 -25.22 53.73
CA GLY A 167 -2.86 -24.35 52.93
C GLY A 167 -2.18 -23.08 52.38
N PRO A 168 -1.36 -22.35 53.17
CA PRO A 168 -0.63 -21.19 52.66
C PRO A 168 0.30 -21.49 51.48
N ALA A 169 0.92 -22.68 51.40
CA ALA A 169 1.80 -23.05 50.28
C ALA A 169 1.02 -23.20 48.96
N ILE A 170 -0.22 -23.70 49.03
CA ILE A 170 -1.12 -23.78 47.87
C ILE A 170 -1.45 -22.37 47.37
N PHE A 171 -1.73 -21.44 48.27
CA PHE A 171 -2.00 -20.05 47.89
C PHE A 171 -0.79 -19.35 47.28
N PHE A 172 0.41 -19.48 47.87
CA PHE A 172 1.61 -18.84 47.33
C PHE A 172 2.03 -19.43 45.97
N SER A 173 1.87 -20.74 45.75
CA SER A 173 2.12 -21.34 44.44
C SER A 173 1.15 -20.81 43.37
N LEU A 174 -0.12 -20.60 43.73
CA LEU A 174 -1.11 -20.01 42.83
C LEU A 174 -0.81 -18.55 42.49
N VAL A 175 -0.38 -17.75 43.48
CA VAL A 175 0.10 -16.38 43.27
C VAL A 175 1.30 -16.35 42.33
N LEU A 176 2.26 -17.26 42.50
CA LEU A 176 3.42 -17.37 41.63
C LEU A 176 3.03 -17.69 40.18
N VAL A 177 2.18 -18.69 39.95
CA VAL A 177 1.70 -19.07 38.61
C VAL A 177 0.95 -17.90 37.96
N CYS A 178 0.06 -17.25 38.71
CA CYS A 178 -0.66 -16.06 38.25
C CYS A 178 0.33 -14.95 37.83
N ALA A 179 1.32 -14.64 38.67
CA ALA A 179 2.33 -13.61 38.37
C ALA A 179 3.14 -13.92 37.12
N VAL A 180 3.59 -15.17 36.95
CA VAL A 180 4.34 -15.63 35.76
C VAL A 180 3.49 -15.52 34.50
N VAL A 181 2.25 -16.02 34.53
CA VAL A 181 1.35 -15.99 33.36
C VAL A 181 0.98 -14.56 32.98
N VAL A 182 0.63 -13.71 33.95
CA VAL A 182 0.33 -12.29 33.71
C VAL A 182 1.54 -11.59 33.12
N SER A 183 2.76 -11.86 33.62
CA SER A 183 4.00 -11.30 33.09
C SER A 183 4.27 -11.74 31.64
N LEU A 184 4.17 -13.03 31.35
CA LEU A 184 4.36 -13.58 30.00
C LEU A 184 3.32 -13.05 29.01
N ALA A 185 2.03 -13.10 29.39
CA ALA A 185 0.94 -12.57 28.56
C ALA A 185 1.12 -11.07 28.28
N THR A 186 1.50 -10.29 29.29
CA THR A 186 1.74 -8.85 29.15
C THR A 186 2.94 -8.56 28.25
N THR A 187 4.04 -9.28 28.41
CA THR A 187 5.27 -9.11 27.63
C THR A 187 5.04 -9.52 26.18
N GLY A 188 4.46 -10.69 25.94
CA GLY A 188 4.09 -11.15 24.60
C GLY A 188 3.13 -10.19 23.90
N SER A 189 2.10 -9.72 24.60
CA SER A 189 1.16 -8.72 24.07
C SER A 189 1.84 -7.39 23.77
N LYS A 190 2.79 -6.92 24.59
CA LYS A 190 3.56 -5.69 24.30
C LYS A 190 4.41 -5.83 23.05
N ILE A 191 5.09 -6.97 22.86
CA ILE A 191 5.92 -7.23 21.68
C ILE A 191 5.04 -7.28 20.42
N LEU A 192 3.95 -8.05 20.46
CA LEU A 192 3.02 -8.19 19.33
C LEU A 192 2.32 -6.87 18.98
N TYR A 193 1.89 -6.12 20.00
CA TYR A 193 1.27 -4.81 19.80
C TYR A 193 2.28 -3.80 19.24
N GLY A 194 3.53 -3.81 19.72
CA GLY A 194 4.60 -2.96 19.22
C GLY A 194 5.02 -3.28 17.77
N LEU A 195 5.14 -4.56 17.42
CA LEU A 195 5.40 -5.00 16.03
C LEU A 195 4.31 -4.52 15.08
N ARG A 196 3.04 -4.66 15.47
CA ARG A 196 1.91 -4.19 14.67
C ARG A 196 1.92 -2.67 14.49
N GLN A 197 2.24 -1.92 15.53
CA GLN A 197 2.32 -0.47 15.44
C GLN A 197 3.43 -0.04 14.46
N ARG A 198 4.56 -0.76 14.44
CA ARG A 198 5.63 -0.55 13.45
C ARG A 198 5.19 -0.87 12.03
N VAL A 199 4.44 -1.96 11.81
CA VAL A 199 3.92 -2.31 10.47
C VAL A 199 2.88 -1.29 9.99
N SER A 200 2.00 -0.82 10.89
CA SER A 200 1.03 0.24 10.59
C SER A 200 1.70 1.59 10.31
N ALA A 201 2.81 1.89 11.00
CA ALA A 201 3.62 3.07 10.74
C ALA A 201 4.41 2.94 9.42
N ALA A 202 4.88 1.74 9.07
CA ALA A 202 5.56 1.48 7.81
C ALA A 202 4.63 1.60 6.58
N THR A 203 3.32 1.41 6.78
CA THR A 203 2.30 1.56 5.71
C THR A 203 1.64 2.93 5.70
N GLN A 204 1.89 3.78 6.69
CA GLN A 204 1.33 5.13 6.77
C GLN A 204 2.44 6.18 6.65
N LEU A 205 2.44 6.93 5.56
CA LEU A 205 3.35 8.03 5.29
C LEU A 205 2.60 9.34 5.46
N GLY A 206 2.85 10.04 6.57
CA GLY A 206 2.12 11.26 6.90
C GLY A 206 0.59 11.03 6.92
N GLN A 207 -0.12 11.75 6.05
CA GLN A 207 -1.58 11.65 5.90
C GLN A 207 -2.03 10.59 4.89
N TYR A 208 -1.14 9.68 4.47
CA TYR A 208 -1.42 8.72 3.40
C TYR A 208 -1.20 7.29 3.85
N THR A 209 -2.12 6.41 3.48
CA THR A 209 -1.97 4.96 3.65
C THR A 209 -1.58 4.34 2.32
N LEU A 210 -0.43 3.67 2.27
CA LEU A 210 0.02 2.91 1.10
C LEU A 210 -0.90 1.71 0.85
N GLU A 211 -1.37 1.53 -0.38
CA GLU A 211 -2.23 0.41 -0.79
C GLU A 211 -1.44 -0.64 -1.57
N ARG A 212 -0.91 -0.30 -2.74
CA ARG A 212 -0.13 -1.23 -3.59
C ARG A 212 0.94 -0.50 -4.39
N LYS A 213 2.01 -1.20 -4.75
CA LYS A 213 3.01 -0.69 -5.70
C LYS A 213 2.39 -0.57 -7.09
N ILE A 214 2.62 0.55 -7.76
CA ILE A 214 2.15 0.80 -9.14
C ILE A 214 3.30 1.01 -10.13
N GLY A 215 4.51 1.26 -9.64
CA GLY A 215 5.69 1.38 -10.49
C GLY A 215 6.99 1.30 -9.69
N GLU A 216 8.07 1.02 -10.40
CA GLU A 216 9.44 1.03 -9.88
C GLU A 216 10.38 1.56 -10.97
N GLY A 217 11.30 2.43 -10.58
CA GLY A 217 12.32 2.96 -11.47
C GLY A 217 13.63 3.20 -10.74
N GLY A 218 14.64 3.67 -11.47
CA GLY A 218 16.00 3.82 -10.95
C GLY A 218 16.15 4.81 -9.78
N MET A 219 15.16 5.66 -9.49
CA MET A 219 15.18 6.61 -8.38
C MET A 219 14.26 6.23 -7.22
N GLY A 220 13.48 5.14 -7.34
CA GLY A 220 12.53 4.78 -6.30
C GLY A 220 11.32 4.00 -6.77
N ALA A 221 10.38 3.81 -5.85
CA ALA A 221 9.15 3.07 -6.07
C ALA A 221 7.93 3.99 -5.96
N VAL A 222 6.93 3.77 -6.82
CA VAL A 222 5.66 4.51 -6.80
C VAL A 222 4.56 3.57 -6.29
N TYR A 223 3.79 4.06 -5.33
CA TYR A 223 2.67 3.35 -4.72
C TYR A 223 1.37 4.10 -4.95
N LEU A 224 0.30 3.36 -5.23
CA LEU A 224 -1.05 3.85 -5.00
C LEU A 224 -1.25 3.94 -3.49
N ALA A 225 -1.74 5.07 -3.05
CA ALA A 225 -2.04 5.39 -1.68
C ALA A 225 -3.39 6.09 -1.59
N ARG A 226 -3.92 6.20 -0.37
CA ARG A 226 -5.15 6.93 -0.10
C ARG A 226 -4.91 7.96 0.99
N HIS A 227 -5.32 9.19 0.72
CA HIS A 227 -5.31 10.23 1.75
C HIS A 227 -6.29 9.84 2.87
N VAL A 228 -5.83 9.82 4.12
CA VAL A 228 -6.57 9.27 5.27
C VAL A 228 -7.88 10.01 5.51
N LEU A 229 -7.85 11.36 5.44
CA LEU A 229 -9.02 12.21 5.66
C LEU A 229 -9.92 12.36 4.41
N LEU A 230 -9.34 12.79 3.29
CA LEU A 230 -10.09 13.05 2.05
C LEU A 230 -10.54 11.78 1.32
N LYS A 231 -10.00 10.61 1.67
CA LYS A 231 -10.24 9.32 1.01
C LYS A 231 -9.95 9.30 -0.50
N ARG A 232 -9.26 10.32 -1.00
CA ARG A 232 -8.86 10.50 -2.40
C ARG A 232 -7.68 9.56 -2.75
N PRO A 233 -7.68 8.93 -3.94
CA PRO A 233 -6.51 8.20 -4.43
C PRO A 233 -5.35 9.16 -4.69
N THR A 234 -4.13 8.73 -4.40
CA THR A 234 -2.90 9.53 -4.48
C THR A 234 -1.75 8.60 -4.87
N ALA A 235 -0.84 9.05 -5.72
CA ALA A 235 0.40 8.33 -5.98
C ALA A 235 1.47 8.84 -5.02
N ILE A 236 2.20 7.94 -4.36
CA ILE A 236 3.35 8.28 -3.52
C ILE A 236 4.61 7.71 -4.14
N LYS A 237 5.59 8.57 -4.41
CA LYS A 237 6.92 8.15 -4.81
C LYS A 237 7.82 8.13 -3.58
N LEU A 238 8.40 6.96 -3.31
CA LEU A 238 9.39 6.71 -2.27
C LEU A 238 10.78 6.68 -2.90
N LEU A 239 11.71 7.47 -2.36
CA LEU A 239 13.12 7.43 -2.77
C LEU A 239 13.90 6.47 -1.89
N LEU A 240 14.44 5.38 -2.47
CA LEU A 240 15.14 4.36 -1.70
C LEU A 240 16.49 4.89 -1.17
N PRO A 241 16.81 4.70 0.14
CA PRO A 241 18.01 5.25 0.79
C PRO A 241 19.34 4.85 0.15
N ASP A 242 19.43 3.65 -0.43
CA ASP A 242 20.67 3.11 -1.01
C ASP A 242 21.15 3.88 -2.25
N LEU A 243 20.33 4.80 -2.78
CA LEU A 243 20.62 5.62 -3.95
C LEU A 243 20.93 7.09 -3.61
N VAL A 244 20.74 7.51 -2.36
CA VAL A 244 20.63 8.93 -1.99
C VAL A 244 21.50 9.23 -0.76
N GLY A 245 22.71 9.77 -0.98
CA GLY A 245 23.51 10.37 0.10
C GLY A 245 22.77 11.57 0.73
N ALA A 246 23.14 11.96 1.96
CA ALA A 246 22.46 13.03 2.70
C ALA A 246 22.31 14.35 1.90
N ASP A 247 23.35 14.76 1.16
CA ASP A 247 23.33 15.96 0.30
C ASP A 247 22.36 15.86 -0.89
N THR A 248 21.91 14.66 -1.24
CA THR A 248 20.98 14.42 -2.36
C THR A 248 19.52 14.56 -1.91
N VAL A 249 19.20 14.31 -0.63
CA VAL A 249 17.84 14.45 -0.09
C VAL A 249 17.40 15.92 -0.05
N ASP A 250 18.23 16.80 0.50
CA ASP A 250 17.88 18.23 0.65
C ASP A 250 17.75 18.94 -0.71
N ARG A 251 18.51 18.47 -1.72
CA ARG A 251 18.34 18.95 -3.10
C ARG A 251 17.04 18.46 -3.71
N PHE A 252 16.71 17.19 -3.53
CA PHE A 252 15.46 16.63 -4.03
C PHE A 252 14.24 17.34 -3.42
N GLU A 253 14.31 17.65 -2.13
CA GLU A 253 13.28 18.41 -1.41
C GLU A 253 13.04 19.79 -2.06
N ARG A 254 14.11 20.52 -2.42
CA ARG A 254 13.99 21.80 -3.15
C ARG A 254 13.39 21.63 -4.53
N GLU A 255 13.76 20.58 -5.26
CA GLU A 255 13.21 20.35 -6.61
C GLU A 255 11.72 19.99 -6.56
N VAL A 256 11.30 19.18 -5.59
CA VAL A 256 9.88 18.91 -5.32
C VAL A 256 9.13 20.18 -4.94
N GLN A 257 9.75 21.07 -4.16
CA GLN A 257 9.18 22.37 -3.81
C GLN A 257 9.02 23.30 -5.03
N HIS A 258 9.93 23.24 -6.01
CA HIS A 258 9.78 24.00 -7.25
C HIS A 258 8.67 23.40 -8.14
N MET A 259 8.61 22.07 -8.26
CA MET A 259 7.54 21.40 -8.99
C MET A 259 6.15 21.66 -8.40
N SER A 260 6.03 21.73 -7.07
CA SER A 260 4.73 21.94 -6.42
C SER A 260 4.11 23.31 -6.68
N GLN A 261 4.88 24.25 -7.24
CA GLN A 261 4.41 25.57 -7.68
C GLN A 261 3.79 25.55 -9.09
N LEU A 262 3.98 24.47 -9.85
CA LEU A 262 3.38 24.32 -11.17
C LEU A 262 1.88 24.05 -11.05
N THR A 263 1.08 24.76 -11.83
CA THR A 263 -0.39 24.74 -11.76
C THR A 263 -1.05 24.36 -13.07
N HIS A 264 -0.28 24.18 -14.15
CA HIS A 264 -0.81 23.89 -15.46
C HIS A 264 -1.60 22.56 -15.43
N PRO A 265 -2.79 22.49 -16.05
CA PRO A 265 -3.64 21.30 -16.00
C PRO A 265 -2.99 20.04 -16.59
N ASN A 266 -2.01 20.20 -17.48
CA ASN A 266 -1.24 19.10 -18.08
C ASN A 266 0.06 18.76 -17.33
N THR A 267 0.30 19.36 -16.16
CA THR A 267 1.37 18.97 -15.24
C THR A 267 0.78 18.11 -14.12
N VAL A 268 1.53 17.10 -13.66
CA VAL A 268 1.14 16.32 -12.49
C VAL A 268 1.18 17.20 -11.24
N ALA A 269 0.08 17.26 -10.50
CA ALA A 269 0.04 18.06 -9.28
C ALA A 269 0.74 17.33 -8.13
N VAL A 270 1.70 17.99 -7.49
CA VAL A 270 2.30 17.55 -6.22
C VAL A 270 1.46 18.12 -5.08
N PHE A 271 1.03 17.26 -4.16
CA PHE A 271 0.17 17.65 -3.03
C PHE A 271 0.98 17.93 -1.76
N ASP A 272 1.96 17.08 -1.46
CA ASP A 272 2.72 17.14 -0.22
C ASP A 272 4.06 16.40 -0.38
N TYR A 273 5.00 16.65 0.52
CA TYR A 273 6.25 15.89 0.61
C TYR A 273 6.72 15.78 2.06
N GLY A 274 7.54 14.77 2.35
CA GLY A 274 8.04 14.58 3.70
C GLY A 274 9.01 13.42 3.82
N ARG A 275 9.29 13.04 5.07
CA ARG A 275 10.13 11.89 5.41
C ARG A 275 9.32 10.88 6.21
N SER A 276 9.49 9.61 5.91
CA SER A 276 8.90 8.52 6.69
C SER A 276 9.55 8.43 8.08
N PHE A 277 9.02 7.57 8.94
CA PHE A 277 9.60 7.35 10.28
C PHE A 277 11.04 6.82 10.23
N ASP A 278 11.36 6.03 9.22
CA ASP A 278 12.69 5.49 8.91
C ASP A 278 13.56 6.43 8.05
N GLY A 279 13.12 7.67 7.82
CA GLY A 279 13.91 8.71 7.17
C GLY A 279 13.89 8.69 5.63
N VAL A 280 13.06 7.83 5.03
CA VAL A 280 12.88 7.73 3.58
C VAL A 280 12.11 8.95 3.09
N PHE A 281 12.68 9.70 2.15
CA PHE A 281 11.99 10.81 1.53
C PHE A 281 10.86 10.32 0.63
N TYR A 282 9.72 10.99 0.70
CA TYR A 282 8.59 10.71 -0.17
C TYR A 282 7.90 12.01 -0.59
N TYR A 283 7.21 11.94 -1.72
CA TYR A 283 6.25 12.97 -2.09
C TYR A 283 4.96 12.35 -2.62
N ALA A 284 3.86 13.03 -2.34
CA ALA A 284 2.51 12.68 -2.71
C ALA A 284 2.07 13.51 -3.91
N MET A 285 1.56 12.86 -4.94
CA MET A 285 1.15 13.48 -6.20
C MET A 285 -0.16 12.92 -6.72
N GLU A 286 -0.73 13.59 -7.71
CA GLU A 286 -1.93 13.16 -8.41
C GLU A 286 -1.82 11.70 -8.86
N TYR A 287 -2.77 10.87 -8.45
CA TYR A 287 -2.88 9.52 -9.00
C TYR A 287 -3.51 9.60 -10.39
N LEU A 288 -2.75 9.28 -11.43
CA LEU A 288 -3.20 9.24 -12.81
C LEU A 288 -3.67 7.83 -13.15
N ASP A 289 -4.95 7.71 -13.45
CA ASP A 289 -5.56 6.45 -13.88
C ASP A 289 -5.65 6.48 -15.40
N GLY A 290 -4.63 5.92 -16.06
CA GLY A 290 -4.43 6.07 -17.49
C GLY A 290 -3.31 5.17 -17.99
N VAL A 291 -2.75 5.52 -19.15
CA VAL A 291 -1.68 4.78 -19.82
C VAL A 291 -0.60 5.77 -20.27
N ASP A 292 0.67 5.44 -20.06
CA ASP A 292 1.75 6.25 -20.64
C ASP A 292 1.88 6.02 -22.14
N LEU A 293 2.45 7.01 -22.83
CA LEU A 293 2.52 6.98 -24.29
C LEU A 293 3.44 5.88 -24.83
N GLU A 294 4.37 5.34 -24.04
CA GLU A 294 5.22 4.21 -24.47
C GLU A 294 4.37 2.94 -24.57
N HIS A 295 3.63 2.60 -23.51
CA HIS A 295 2.73 1.46 -23.50
C HIS A 295 1.58 1.64 -24.52
N LEU A 296 1.06 2.86 -24.67
CA LEU A 296 0.01 3.14 -25.65
C LEU A 296 0.45 2.78 -27.08
N VAL A 297 1.64 3.21 -27.50
CA VAL A 297 2.16 2.91 -28.84
C VAL A 297 2.60 1.45 -28.97
N HIS A 298 3.18 0.88 -27.92
CA HIS A 298 3.56 -0.54 -27.90
C HIS A 298 2.35 -1.46 -28.12
N ASP A 299 1.25 -1.22 -27.41
CA ASP A 299 0.09 -2.11 -27.40
C ASP A 299 -0.90 -1.83 -28.54
N PHE A 300 -1.00 -0.58 -29.00
CA PHE A 300 -2.00 -0.16 -29.99
C PHE A 300 -1.41 0.34 -31.32
N GLY A 301 -0.08 0.48 -31.40
CA GLY A 301 0.62 0.97 -32.58
C GLY A 301 0.66 2.50 -32.69
N PRO A 302 1.13 3.01 -33.85
CA PRO A 302 1.22 4.44 -34.10
C PRO A 302 -0.13 5.17 -34.02
N LEU A 303 -0.11 6.42 -33.57
CA LEU A 303 -1.31 7.21 -33.34
C LEU A 303 -1.71 8.06 -34.56
N PRO A 304 -3.02 8.36 -34.73
CA PRO A 304 -3.49 9.30 -35.75
C PRO A 304 -2.92 10.71 -35.57
N ALA A 305 -2.76 11.46 -36.66
CA ALA A 305 -2.07 12.74 -36.66
C ALA A 305 -2.78 13.78 -35.77
N ASP A 306 -4.12 13.83 -35.83
CA ASP A 306 -4.90 14.78 -35.03
C ASP A 306 -4.76 14.47 -33.53
N ARG A 307 -4.66 13.18 -33.15
CA ARG A 307 -4.41 12.75 -31.76
C ARG A 307 -3.03 13.19 -31.27
N VAL A 308 -1.99 13.00 -32.10
CA VAL A 308 -0.62 13.42 -31.78
C VAL A 308 -0.55 14.93 -31.60
N VAL A 309 -1.13 15.71 -32.52
CA VAL A 309 -1.17 17.18 -32.43
C VAL A 309 -1.81 17.62 -31.11
N SER A 310 -2.96 17.05 -30.74
CA SER A 310 -3.64 17.36 -29.47
C SER A 310 -2.76 17.09 -28.25
N ILE A 311 -2.11 15.91 -28.21
CA ILE A 311 -1.20 15.52 -27.12
C ILE A 311 -0.02 16.49 -27.02
N LEU A 312 0.65 16.80 -28.14
CA LEU A 312 1.83 17.65 -28.13
C LEU A 312 1.50 19.10 -27.74
N ILE A 313 0.33 19.62 -28.10
CA ILE A 313 -0.14 20.94 -27.64
C ILE A 313 -0.27 20.97 -26.12
N GLN A 314 -0.86 19.93 -25.53
CA GLN A 314 -1.02 19.81 -24.08
C GLN A 314 0.34 19.72 -23.36
N VAL A 315 1.26 18.92 -23.89
CA VAL A 315 2.64 18.81 -23.37
C VAL A 315 3.37 20.15 -23.47
N CYS A 316 3.25 20.87 -24.60
CA CYS A 316 3.83 22.19 -24.75
C CYS A 316 3.31 23.20 -23.72
N GLY A 317 2.03 23.11 -23.32
CA GLY A 317 1.46 23.95 -22.26
C GLY A 317 2.15 23.72 -20.91
N ALA A 318 2.30 22.45 -20.51
CA ALA A 318 3.00 22.07 -19.27
C ALA A 318 4.47 22.51 -19.26
N ILE A 319 5.17 22.32 -20.37
CA ILE A 319 6.58 22.69 -20.51
C ILE A 319 6.77 24.21 -20.56
N ASN A 320 5.84 24.94 -21.17
CA ASN A 320 5.89 26.40 -21.20
C ASN A 320 5.78 27.02 -19.80
N GLU A 321 4.86 26.53 -18.95
CA GLU A 321 4.76 26.98 -17.55
C GLU A 321 6.05 26.65 -16.77
N ALA A 322 6.56 25.43 -16.93
CA ALA A 322 7.80 25.02 -16.27
C ALA A 322 8.98 25.92 -16.66
N HIS A 323 9.15 26.17 -17.97
CA HIS A 323 10.21 27.03 -18.50
C HIS A 323 10.09 28.46 -17.98
N ALA A 324 8.87 29.01 -17.87
CA ALA A 324 8.62 30.33 -17.31
C ALA A 324 9.02 30.44 -15.84
N ASN A 325 8.93 29.34 -15.09
CA ASN A 325 9.39 29.23 -13.70
C ASN A 325 10.87 28.80 -13.57
N GLY A 326 11.62 28.77 -14.67
CA GLY A 326 13.05 28.40 -14.66
C GLY A 326 13.33 26.91 -14.52
N ILE A 327 12.31 26.06 -14.66
CA ILE A 327 12.42 24.60 -14.59
C ILE A 327 12.59 24.06 -16.00
N ILE A 328 13.60 23.22 -16.23
CA ILE A 328 13.80 22.47 -17.48
C ILE A 328 13.56 21.00 -17.17
N HIS A 329 12.74 20.30 -17.96
CA HIS A 329 12.30 18.94 -17.65
C HIS A 329 13.39 17.89 -17.85
N ARG A 330 14.16 17.96 -18.96
CA ARG A 330 15.37 17.17 -19.28
C ARG A 330 15.16 15.67 -19.54
N ASP A 331 14.05 15.08 -19.11
CA ASP A 331 13.72 13.68 -19.36
C ASP A 331 12.33 13.52 -20.00
N ILE A 332 12.02 14.35 -21.01
CA ILE A 332 10.76 14.19 -21.77
C ILE A 332 10.89 12.94 -22.65
N LYS A 333 9.99 11.99 -22.43
CA LYS A 333 9.89 10.73 -23.18
C LYS A 333 8.48 10.16 -23.06
N PRO A 334 8.07 9.19 -23.90
CA PRO A 334 6.71 8.67 -23.89
C PRO A 334 6.29 8.09 -22.53
N ALA A 335 7.19 7.41 -21.82
CA ALA A 335 6.92 6.87 -20.47
C ALA A 335 6.66 7.94 -19.38
N ASN A 336 7.05 9.20 -19.61
CA ASN A 336 6.84 10.31 -18.69
C ASN A 336 5.65 11.21 -19.09
N ILE A 337 4.83 10.76 -20.05
CA ILE A 337 3.60 11.45 -20.45
C ILE A 337 2.46 10.44 -20.32
N ILE A 338 1.55 10.68 -19.38
CA ILE A 338 0.41 9.81 -19.12
C ILE A 338 -0.83 10.41 -19.77
N LEU A 339 -1.52 9.62 -20.58
CA LEU A 339 -2.82 9.95 -21.14
C LEU A 339 -3.89 9.38 -20.22
N CYS A 340 -4.90 10.17 -19.86
CA CYS A 340 -5.97 9.75 -18.96
C CYS A 340 -7.31 10.43 -19.27
N GLU A 341 -8.40 9.87 -18.74
CA GLU A 341 -9.69 10.55 -18.69
C GLU A 341 -9.77 11.42 -17.43
N ARG A 342 -10.12 12.71 -17.59
CA ARG A 342 -10.28 13.65 -16.47
C ARG A 342 -11.53 14.48 -16.63
N GLY A 343 -12.42 14.41 -15.65
CA GLY A 343 -13.65 15.22 -15.65
C GLY A 343 -14.53 14.97 -16.89
N ARG A 344 -14.55 13.73 -17.41
CA ARG A 344 -15.17 13.33 -18.69
C ARG A 344 -14.55 13.93 -19.95
N VAL A 345 -13.34 14.48 -19.83
CA VAL A 345 -12.51 14.85 -20.98
C VAL A 345 -11.55 13.69 -21.24
N ALA A 346 -11.66 13.10 -22.43
CA ALA A 346 -10.75 12.08 -22.92
C ALA A 346 -9.40 12.70 -23.34
N ASP A 347 -8.37 11.86 -23.42
CA ASP A 347 -7.04 12.25 -23.92
C ASP A 347 -6.40 13.45 -23.19
N VAL A 348 -6.59 13.54 -21.88
CA VAL A 348 -5.89 14.53 -21.06
C VAL A 348 -4.46 14.04 -20.81
N ALA A 349 -3.50 14.73 -21.41
CA ALA A 349 -2.07 14.44 -21.25
C ALA A 349 -1.53 15.06 -19.96
N LYS A 350 -0.73 14.29 -19.23
CA LYS A 350 -0.11 14.68 -17.97
C LYS A 350 1.38 14.38 -18.03
N VAL A 351 2.18 15.44 -17.97
CA VAL A 351 3.64 15.36 -17.85
C VAL A 351 3.99 15.03 -16.40
N VAL A 352 4.72 13.95 -16.20
CA VAL A 352 5.18 13.44 -14.90
C VAL A 352 6.70 13.43 -14.81
N ASP A 353 7.23 13.27 -13.59
CA ASP A 353 8.66 13.02 -13.35
C ASP A 353 9.58 14.08 -13.98
N TYR A 354 9.49 15.33 -13.51
CA TYR A 354 10.40 16.42 -13.88
C TYR A 354 11.81 16.17 -13.37
N GLY A 355 12.56 15.27 -14.02
CA GLY A 355 14.01 15.20 -14.03
C GLY A 355 14.74 15.40 -12.68
N LEU A 356 14.16 14.92 -11.57
CA LEU A 356 14.46 15.39 -10.20
C LEU A 356 15.89 15.17 -9.67
N VAL A 357 16.78 14.67 -10.52
CA VAL A 357 18.21 14.64 -10.26
C VAL A 357 18.91 14.71 -11.61
N LYS A 358 19.19 15.92 -12.10
CA LYS A 358 20.27 16.18 -13.08
C LYS A 358 20.49 17.68 -13.32
N LYS A 359 21.20 18.33 -12.38
CA LYS A 359 21.95 19.61 -12.45
C LYS A 359 21.17 20.93 -12.58
N ILE A 360 21.18 21.76 -11.54
CA ILE A 360 21.39 23.21 -11.72
C ILE A 360 22.40 23.67 -10.66
N SER A 361 23.67 23.76 -11.06
CA SER A 361 24.64 24.63 -10.40
C SER A 361 24.22 26.06 -10.70
N THR A 362 23.76 26.79 -9.69
CA THR A 362 23.81 28.26 -9.71
C THR A 362 24.39 28.77 -8.40
N ASN A 363 25.56 29.41 -8.54
CA ASN A 363 26.12 30.50 -7.73
C ASN A 363 26.74 30.34 -6.33
N ASP A 364 26.92 29.15 -5.75
CA ASP A 364 27.81 29.02 -4.58
C ASP A 364 29.17 28.39 -4.95
N SER A 365 30.19 29.24 -4.98
CA SER A 365 31.55 28.99 -5.47
C SER A 365 32.41 28.05 -4.59
N ARG A 366 31.85 27.02 -3.94
CA ARG A 366 32.63 26.13 -3.06
C ARG A 366 32.52 24.63 -3.30
N ASP A 367 31.50 24.14 -4.02
CA ASP A 367 31.30 22.68 -4.18
C ASP A 367 31.39 22.21 -5.63
N GLN A 368 32.45 22.62 -6.32
CA GLN A 368 32.70 22.26 -7.73
C GLN A 368 33.39 20.89 -7.92
N ALA A 369 33.80 20.22 -6.83
CA ALA A 369 34.69 19.05 -6.90
C ALA A 369 33.99 17.67 -6.96
N MET A 370 32.67 17.58 -6.78
CA MET A 370 31.99 16.28 -6.65
C MET A 370 31.22 15.82 -7.91
N LEU A 371 31.39 16.51 -9.04
CA LEU A 371 30.78 16.15 -10.33
C LEU A 371 31.54 15.04 -11.10
N SER A 372 32.73 14.63 -10.61
CA SER A 372 33.63 13.74 -11.37
C SER A 372 33.39 12.24 -11.19
N ARG A 373 32.54 11.77 -10.27
CA ARG A 373 32.45 10.33 -9.95
C ARG A 373 31.19 9.58 -10.39
N THR A 374 30.20 10.25 -10.96
CA THR A 374 28.93 9.56 -11.31
C THR A 374 28.33 10.00 -12.66
N ALA A 375 28.91 10.99 -13.34
CA ALA A 375 28.36 11.48 -14.59
C ALA A 375 29.00 10.86 -15.84
N LEU A 376 30.24 10.34 -15.77
CA LEU A 376 30.96 9.72 -16.89
C LEU A 376 32.06 8.78 -16.35
N THR A 377 31.70 7.67 -15.70
CA THR A 377 32.66 6.56 -15.49
C THR A 377 32.56 5.62 -16.68
N ILE A 378 33.69 5.46 -17.38
CA ILE A 378 33.90 4.64 -18.59
C ILE A 378 33.53 3.15 -18.35
N ASP A 379 33.38 2.72 -17.09
CA ASP A 379 33.07 1.35 -16.69
C ASP A 379 31.61 1.09 -16.26
N SER A 380 30.73 2.09 -16.33
CA SER A 380 29.30 1.92 -16.00
C SER A 380 28.43 2.42 -17.13
N GLN A 381 27.63 1.51 -17.72
CA GLN A 381 26.66 1.68 -18.81
C GLN A 381 25.53 2.70 -18.54
N THR A 382 25.71 3.64 -17.62
CA THR A 382 24.67 4.57 -17.19
C THR A 382 24.78 5.88 -17.97
N ILE A 383 24.43 5.82 -19.26
CA ILE A 383 24.11 7.05 -20.00
C ILE A 383 22.92 7.71 -19.30
N LEU A 384 23.05 8.99 -19.01
CA LEU A 384 22.03 9.76 -18.30
C LEU A 384 20.80 9.98 -19.21
N GLY A 385 19.76 9.14 -19.08
CA GLY A 385 18.48 9.27 -19.79
C GLY A 385 18.15 8.04 -20.64
N THR A 386 16.93 7.94 -21.17
CA THR A 386 16.66 6.97 -22.24
C THR A 386 17.27 7.55 -23.53
N PRO A 387 18.37 7.00 -24.06
CA PRO A 387 19.22 7.68 -25.04
C PRO A 387 18.50 8.11 -26.33
N GLY A 388 17.37 7.47 -26.67
CA GLY A 388 16.60 7.76 -27.89
C GLY A 388 15.83 9.08 -27.92
N TYR A 389 15.80 9.85 -26.83
CA TYR A 389 15.09 11.15 -26.76
C TYR A 389 16.01 12.31 -26.34
N LEU A 390 17.32 12.06 -26.22
CA LEU A 390 18.29 13.06 -25.78
C LEU A 390 18.62 14.06 -26.89
N ALA A 391 18.62 15.34 -26.53
CA ALA A 391 19.06 16.39 -27.44
C ALA A 391 20.58 16.33 -27.70
N PRO A 392 21.06 16.70 -28.90
CA PRO A 392 22.48 16.69 -29.25
C PRO A 392 23.36 17.47 -28.26
N GLU A 393 22.90 18.64 -27.83
CA GLU A 393 23.62 19.48 -26.85
C GLU A 393 23.68 18.84 -25.46
N ALA A 394 22.68 18.05 -25.07
CA ALA A 394 22.69 17.32 -23.80
C ALA A 394 23.70 16.18 -23.79
N VAL A 395 24.07 15.66 -24.96
CA VAL A 395 25.17 14.69 -25.12
C VAL A 395 26.53 15.40 -25.11
N ARG A 396 26.65 16.56 -25.77
CA ARG A 396 27.92 17.33 -25.87
C ARG A 396 28.33 17.98 -24.56
N ASP A 397 27.42 18.71 -23.93
CA ASP A 397 27.66 19.41 -22.67
C ASP A 397 26.44 19.28 -21.75
N PRO A 398 26.35 18.17 -21.00
CA PRO A 398 25.27 17.97 -20.05
C PRO A 398 25.26 18.96 -18.87
N GLN A 399 26.25 19.86 -18.73
CA GLN A 399 26.28 20.89 -17.69
C GLN A 399 25.63 22.20 -18.13
N ASN A 400 25.63 22.48 -19.42
CA ASN A 400 25.18 23.75 -19.98
C ASN A 400 24.04 23.56 -20.99
N ILE A 401 22.89 23.08 -20.48
CA ILE A 401 21.71 22.84 -21.30
C ILE A 401 20.64 23.93 -21.10
N GLY A 402 20.08 24.39 -22.21
CA GLY A 402 18.97 25.35 -22.24
C GLY A 402 17.61 24.69 -22.38
N ARG A 403 16.56 25.51 -22.51
CA ARG A 403 15.17 25.09 -22.71
C ARG A 403 14.94 24.32 -24.03
N SER A 404 15.83 24.49 -25.00
CA SER A 404 15.77 23.85 -26.33
C SER A 404 15.83 22.32 -26.28
N VAL A 405 16.39 21.74 -25.22
CA VAL A 405 16.49 20.28 -25.06
C VAL A 405 15.11 19.64 -24.94
N ASP A 406 14.20 20.29 -24.21
CA ASP A 406 12.83 19.79 -24.03
C ASP A 406 12.07 19.85 -25.36
N LEU A 407 12.31 20.86 -26.19
CA LEU A 407 11.70 20.97 -27.52
C LEU A 407 12.17 19.86 -28.47
N TYR A 408 13.46 19.51 -28.41
CA TYR A 408 13.99 18.36 -29.14
C TYR A 408 13.29 17.07 -28.72
N SER A 409 13.21 16.84 -27.41
CA SER A 409 12.57 15.65 -26.86
C SER A 409 11.07 15.58 -27.19
N ILE A 410 10.35 16.70 -27.19
CA ILE A 410 8.95 16.78 -27.66
C ILE A 410 8.86 16.37 -29.15
N GLY A 411 9.78 16.84 -30.00
CA GLY A 411 9.86 16.42 -31.40
C GLY A 411 10.10 14.92 -31.56
N ALA A 412 11.06 14.37 -30.81
CA ALA A 412 11.37 12.94 -30.80
C ALA A 412 10.19 12.09 -30.29
N VAL A 413 9.45 12.57 -29.28
CA VAL A 413 8.18 11.96 -28.85
C VAL A 413 7.17 11.99 -29.98
N GLY A 414 6.92 13.14 -30.61
CA GLY A 414 5.99 13.25 -31.72
C GLY A 414 6.32 12.31 -32.88
N TYR A 415 7.60 12.18 -33.23
CA TYR A 415 8.09 11.21 -34.21
C TYR A 415 7.71 9.77 -33.83
N TYR A 416 7.95 9.39 -32.57
CA TYR A 416 7.62 8.06 -32.06
C TYR A 416 6.13 7.79 -32.07
N LEU A 417 5.29 8.75 -31.68
CA LEU A 417 3.84 8.58 -31.70
C LEU A 417 3.30 8.36 -33.12
N LEU A 418 3.85 9.07 -34.12
CA LEU A 418 3.39 8.98 -35.50
C LEU A 418 3.86 7.71 -36.22
N THR A 419 5.03 7.18 -35.84
CA THR A 419 5.70 6.10 -36.59
C THR A 419 5.77 4.78 -35.85
N GLY A 420 5.60 4.79 -34.53
CA GLY A 420 5.90 3.66 -33.64
C GLY A 420 7.40 3.34 -33.51
N LYS A 421 8.27 4.14 -34.14
CA LYS A 421 9.72 3.93 -34.21
C LYS A 421 10.46 5.09 -33.56
N ARG A 422 11.62 4.81 -32.97
CA ARG A 422 12.48 5.88 -32.42
C ARG A 422 13.12 6.65 -33.56
N LEU A 423 13.55 7.88 -33.26
CA LEU A 423 14.23 8.73 -34.24
C LEU A 423 15.51 8.05 -34.76
N PHE A 424 16.23 7.41 -33.85
CA PHE A 424 17.48 6.71 -34.09
C PHE A 424 17.52 5.40 -33.30
N GLU A 425 18.09 4.36 -33.91
CA GLU A 425 18.23 3.01 -33.35
C GLU A 425 19.68 2.54 -33.43
N GLY A 426 20.15 1.91 -32.35
CA GLY A 426 21.51 1.39 -32.27
C GLY A 426 21.65 0.34 -31.17
N GLU A 427 22.66 -0.53 -31.32
CA GLU A 427 22.90 -1.66 -30.41
C GLU A 427 23.36 -1.22 -29.01
N THR A 428 23.93 -0.01 -28.90
CA THR A 428 24.39 0.55 -27.63
C THR A 428 23.82 1.95 -27.42
N ALA A 429 23.66 2.33 -26.15
CA ALA A 429 23.22 3.67 -25.78
C ALA A 429 24.13 4.76 -26.35
N MET A 430 25.45 4.50 -26.43
CA MET A 430 26.42 5.43 -27.00
C MET A 430 26.26 5.57 -28.52
N ALA A 431 25.99 4.47 -29.23
CA ALA A 431 25.71 4.52 -30.67
C ALA A 431 24.49 5.38 -30.99
N ILE A 432 23.42 5.26 -30.19
CA ILE A 432 22.22 6.11 -30.31
C ILE A 432 22.58 7.58 -30.06
N CYS A 433 23.37 7.88 -29.02
CA CYS A 433 23.82 9.25 -28.74
C CYS A 433 24.62 9.85 -29.90
N VAL A 434 25.52 9.07 -30.52
CA VAL A 434 26.28 9.50 -31.70
C VAL A 434 25.34 9.80 -32.88
N GLN A 435 24.30 9.00 -33.09
CA GLN A 435 23.29 9.28 -34.11
C GLN A 435 22.51 10.56 -33.82
N HIS A 436 22.19 10.88 -32.57
CA HIS A 436 21.63 12.20 -32.23
C HIS A 436 22.60 13.35 -32.58
N LEU A 437 23.92 13.14 -32.48
CA LEU A 437 24.92 14.17 -32.78
C LEU A 437 25.18 14.41 -34.27
N THR A 438 25.04 13.39 -35.11
CA THR A 438 25.50 13.42 -36.51
C THR A 438 24.46 12.92 -37.52
N GLY A 439 23.47 12.16 -37.08
CA GLY A 439 22.45 11.54 -37.92
C GLY A 439 21.46 12.55 -38.47
N THR A 440 20.92 12.25 -39.65
CA THR A 440 19.78 12.95 -40.23
C THR A 440 18.54 12.08 -40.03
N PRO A 441 17.48 12.58 -39.39
CA PRO A 441 16.27 11.80 -39.16
C PRO A 441 15.58 11.50 -40.49
N VAL A 442 15.11 10.26 -40.64
CA VAL A 442 14.26 9.87 -41.77
C VAL A 442 12.91 10.59 -41.60
N PRO A 443 12.30 11.18 -42.65
CA PRO A 443 10.98 11.80 -42.52
C PRO A 443 9.92 10.79 -42.04
N PRO A 444 9.07 11.16 -41.05
CA PRO A 444 7.97 10.32 -40.55
C PRO A 444 7.11 9.67 -41.64
N SER A 445 6.80 10.40 -42.71
CA SER A 445 6.01 9.95 -43.85
C SER A 445 6.60 8.76 -44.62
N GLN A 446 7.91 8.52 -44.49
CA GLN A 446 8.59 7.37 -45.09
C GLN A 446 8.59 6.14 -44.16
N CYS A 447 8.22 6.32 -42.89
CA CYS A 447 8.30 5.29 -41.85
C CYS A 447 6.96 4.63 -41.53
N THR A 448 5.84 5.21 -41.97
CA THR A 448 4.48 4.72 -41.74
C THR A 448 3.62 4.79 -43.00
N ALA A 449 2.61 3.93 -43.10
CA ALA A 449 1.60 3.98 -44.16
C ALA A 449 0.52 5.02 -43.88
N THR A 450 0.38 5.47 -42.63
CA THR A 450 -0.60 6.48 -42.23
C THR A 450 -0.25 7.84 -42.84
N LYS A 451 -1.23 8.53 -43.40
CA LYS A 451 -1.02 9.86 -44.00
C LYS A 451 -0.70 10.88 -42.90
N ILE A 452 0.49 11.47 -42.98
CA ILE A 452 0.93 12.56 -42.09
C ILE A 452 0.83 13.88 -42.86
N PRO A 453 0.20 14.94 -42.31
CA PRO A 453 0.25 16.28 -42.89
C PRO A 453 1.68 16.79 -43.07
N ALA A 454 1.99 17.40 -44.21
CA ALA A 454 3.33 17.90 -44.51
C ALA A 454 3.77 18.98 -43.50
N GLU A 455 2.81 19.78 -43.03
CA GLU A 455 3.02 20.81 -42.00
C GLU A 455 3.42 20.19 -40.66
N LEU A 456 2.75 19.10 -40.25
CA LEU A 456 3.10 18.39 -39.02
C LEU A 456 4.48 17.77 -39.12
N GLU A 457 4.80 17.12 -40.25
CA GLU A 457 6.12 16.55 -40.50
C GLU A 457 7.22 17.63 -40.41
N ALA A 458 7.03 18.77 -41.07
CA ALA A 458 7.97 19.88 -41.03
C ALA A 458 8.18 20.41 -39.59
N ILE A 459 7.11 20.52 -38.79
CA ILE A 459 7.19 20.94 -37.39
C ILE A 459 8.00 19.92 -36.57
N ILE A 460 7.70 18.62 -36.69
CA ILE A 460 8.44 17.57 -35.97
C ILE A 460 9.92 17.59 -36.35
N LEU A 461 10.25 17.66 -37.64
CA LEU A 461 11.62 17.72 -38.12
C LEU A 461 12.36 18.99 -37.65
N SER A 462 11.68 20.14 -37.58
CA SER A 462 12.28 21.37 -37.03
C SER A 462 12.61 21.25 -35.54
N CYS A 463 11.80 20.51 -34.76
CA CYS A 463 12.07 20.29 -33.34
C CYS A 463 13.33 19.44 -33.13
N VAL A 464 13.57 18.45 -33.99
CA VAL A 464 14.73 17.54 -33.91
C VAL A 464 15.95 18.02 -34.71
N ALA A 465 15.98 19.31 -35.08
CA ALA A 465 17.15 19.91 -35.73
C ALA A 465 18.40 19.80 -34.82
N GLN A 466 19.56 19.56 -35.44
CA GLN A 466 20.81 19.40 -34.71
C GLN A 466 21.21 20.70 -33.99
N ASP A 467 21.12 21.84 -34.67
CA ASP A 467 21.30 23.15 -34.06
C ASP A 467 20.05 23.54 -33.26
N ALA A 468 20.24 24.01 -32.04
CA ALA A 468 19.16 24.49 -31.19
C ALA A 468 18.52 25.78 -31.73
N ALA A 469 19.25 26.57 -32.52
CA ALA A 469 18.75 27.81 -33.12
C ALA A 469 17.72 27.57 -34.25
N ASP A 470 17.76 26.40 -34.89
CA ASP A 470 16.83 26.02 -35.96
C ASP A 470 15.50 25.46 -35.43
N ARG A 471 15.41 25.24 -34.11
CA ARG A 471 14.20 24.75 -33.44
C ARG A 471 13.25 25.90 -33.15
N PRO A 472 11.96 25.63 -32.87
CA PRO A 472 11.07 26.64 -32.32
C PRO A 472 11.71 27.32 -31.10
N PRO A 473 11.57 28.65 -30.93
CA PRO A 473 12.25 29.39 -29.86
C PRO A 473 11.75 29.03 -28.45
N ASP A 474 10.49 28.60 -28.33
CA ASP A 474 9.87 28.21 -27.07
C ASP A 474 8.68 27.25 -27.30
N ALA A 475 8.21 26.64 -26.21
CA ALA A 475 7.09 25.70 -26.24
C ALA A 475 5.76 26.37 -26.64
N ALA A 476 5.57 27.67 -26.34
CA ALA A 476 4.39 28.41 -26.77
C ALA A 476 4.33 28.63 -28.28
N ARG A 477 5.47 28.83 -28.94
CA ARG A 477 5.59 28.93 -30.40
C ARG A 477 5.35 27.56 -31.04
N LEU A 478 5.92 26.50 -30.50
CA LEU A 478 5.64 25.14 -30.96
C LEU A 478 4.15 24.80 -30.86
N ALA A 479 3.50 25.10 -29.73
CA ALA A 479 2.06 24.89 -29.58
C ALA A 479 1.22 25.70 -30.60
N ARG A 480 1.66 26.90 -31.00
CA ARG A 480 1.00 27.70 -32.04
C ARG A 480 1.12 27.05 -33.41
N LEU A 481 2.33 26.63 -33.79
CA LEU A 481 2.57 25.93 -35.05
C LEU A 481 1.73 24.64 -35.14
N LEU A 482 1.66 23.86 -34.05
CA LEU A 482 0.85 22.65 -33.99
C LEU A 482 -0.65 22.92 -34.18
N ARG A 483 -1.17 24.05 -33.68
CA ARG A 483 -2.58 24.44 -33.88
C ARG A 483 -2.89 24.90 -35.31
N GLU A 484 -1.87 25.33 -36.06
CA GLU A 484 -2.00 25.76 -37.45
C GLU A 484 -1.99 24.57 -38.43
N VAL A 485 -1.65 23.35 -37.96
CA VAL A 485 -1.72 22.13 -38.76
C VAL A 485 -3.17 21.87 -39.18
N PRO A 486 -3.47 21.71 -40.48
CA PRO A 486 -4.81 21.39 -40.93
C PRO A 486 -5.29 20.04 -40.37
N PRO A 487 -6.49 19.96 -39.77
CA PRO A 487 -7.01 18.71 -39.23
C PRO A 487 -7.25 17.70 -40.37
N THR A 488 -6.89 16.44 -40.14
CA THR A 488 -7.11 15.37 -41.13
C THR A 488 -8.49 14.72 -41.00
N GLY A 489 -9.14 14.88 -39.84
CA GLY A 489 -10.38 14.19 -39.48
C GLY A 489 -10.15 12.73 -39.05
N ASP A 490 -8.90 12.37 -38.74
CA ASP A 490 -8.52 11.02 -38.32
C ASP A 490 -8.74 10.79 -36.82
N TRP A 491 -8.90 11.85 -36.03
CA TRP A 491 -9.24 11.77 -34.61
C TRP A 491 -10.14 12.94 -34.17
N ASP A 492 -11.10 12.64 -33.30
CA ASP A 492 -11.99 13.63 -32.68
C ASP A 492 -12.37 13.18 -31.25
N ASP A 493 -13.07 14.05 -30.53
CA ASP A 493 -13.50 13.77 -29.14
C ASP A 493 -14.39 12.53 -29.04
N ALA A 494 -15.21 12.25 -30.07
CA ALA A 494 -16.11 11.10 -30.08
C ALA A 494 -15.33 9.78 -30.21
N ARG A 495 -14.32 9.74 -31.09
CA ARG A 495 -13.40 8.60 -31.22
C ARG A 495 -12.55 8.42 -29.96
N ALA A 496 -12.11 9.51 -29.35
CA ALA A 496 -11.37 9.45 -28.09
C ALA A 496 -12.21 8.79 -26.99
N LEU A 497 -13.45 9.23 -26.79
CA LEU A 497 -14.37 8.64 -25.81
C LEU A 497 -14.66 7.16 -26.10
N ALA A 498 -14.89 6.80 -27.37
CA ALA A 498 -15.11 5.42 -27.77
C ALA A 498 -13.88 4.53 -27.46
N TRP A 499 -12.68 5.03 -27.76
CA TRP A 499 -11.43 4.33 -27.47
C TRP A 499 -11.23 4.11 -25.97
N TRP A 500 -11.48 5.13 -25.13
CA TRP A 500 -11.36 5.00 -23.67
C TRP A 500 -12.37 4.02 -23.07
N ALA A 501 -13.60 3.98 -23.60
CA ALA A 501 -14.60 3.00 -23.19
C ALA A 501 -14.14 1.55 -23.47
N GLU A 502 -13.48 1.33 -24.61
CA GLU A 502 -12.93 0.02 -24.96
C GLU A 502 -11.69 -0.32 -24.10
N PHE A 503 -10.81 0.66 -23.86
CA PHE A 503 -9.62 0.50 -23.04
C PHE A 503 -9.97 0.08 -21.59
N GLU A 504 -10.94 0.73 -20.96
CA GLU A 504 -11.36 0.40 -19.59
C GLU A 504 -11.99 -1.00 -19.48
N GLN A 505 -12.69 -1.47 -20.52
CA GLN A 505 -13.19 -2.85 -20.57
C GLN A 505 -12.05 -3.88 -20.60
N ARG A 506 -10.97 -3.60 -21.33
CA ARG A 506 -9.79 -4.48 -21.40
C ARG A 506 -8.98 -4.48 -20.10
N LYS A 507 -8.95 -3.35 -19.40
CA LYS A 507 -8.23 -3.16 -18.13
C LYS A 507 -8.96 -3.79 -16.94
N ALA A 508 -10.30 -3.88 -17.00
CA ALA A 508 -11.07 -4.56 -15.97
C ALA A 508 -10.64 -6.04 -15.87
N PRO A 509 -10.39 -6.59 -14.66
CA PRO A 509 -10.18 -8.02 -14.52
C PRO A 509 -11.39 -8.75 -15.11
N PRO A 510 -11.21 -9.90 -15.79
CA PRO A 510 -12.33 -10.63 -16.35
C PRO A 510 -13.37 -10.83 -15.25
N MET A 511 -14.59 -10.31 -15.46
CA MET A 511 -15.68 -10.49 -14.52
C MET A 511 -15.73 -11.98 -14.19
N ALA A 512 -15.48 -12.34 -12.93
CA ALA A 512 -15.90 -13.64 -12.42
C ALA A 512 -17.38 -13.73 -12.78
N SER A 513 -17.71 -14.65 -13.68
CA SER A 513 -19.06 -14.82 -14.20
C SER A 513 -20.03 -14.86 -13.03
N ALA A 514 -20.85 -13.81 -12.95
CA ALA A 514 -21.97 -13.75 -12.04
C ALA A 514 -23.02 -14.74 -12.53
N SER A 515 -22.84 -16.01 -12.18
CA SER A 515 -23.88 -17.04 -12.22
C SER A 515 -23.52 -18.17 -11.26
N LEU A 516 -23.46 -17.85 -9.95
CA LEU A 516 -23.77 -18.83 -8.91
C LEU A 516 -25.29 -18.79 -8.67
N THR A 517 -26.05 -19.08 -9.73
CA THR A 517 -27.43 -19.52 -9.57
C THR A 517 -27.33 -20.98 -9.17
N ILE A 518 -27.35 -21.25 -7.87
CA ILE A 518 -27.63 -22.59 -7.37
C ILE A 518 -29.11 -22.82 -7.69
N GLU A 519 -29.41 -23.51 -8.79
CA GLU A 519 -30.71 -24.16 -8.94
C GLU A 519 -30.79 -25.24 -7.87
N ILE A 520 -31.57 -24.97 -6.83
CA ILE A 520 -31.98 -25.98 -5.87
C ILE A 520 -33.10 -26.77 -6.57
N ASP A 521 -32.75 -27.93 -7.13
CA ASP A 521 -33.74 -28.91 -7.57
C ASP A 521 -34.46 -29.48 -6.33
N LEU A 522 -35.65 -28.96 -6.06
CA LEU A 522 -36.56 -29.42 -5.00
C LEU A 522 -37.47 -30.55 -5.50
N GLY A 523 -36.92 -31.52 -6.22
CA GLY A 523 -37.74 -32.48 -6.94
C GLY A 523 -37.21 -33.90 -7.06
N GLN A 524 -36.75 -34.55 -5.98
CA GLN A 524 -36.90 -36.02 -5.84
C GLN A 524 -36.57 -36.54 -4.43
N ARG A 525 -37.57 -36.49 -3.54
CA ARG A 525 -37.73 -37.47 -2.47
C ARG A 525 -39.00 -38.25 -2.74
N ASN A 526 -38.86 -39.43 -3.37
CA ASN A 526 -39.68 -40.62 -3.10
C ASN A 526 -39.41 -41.74 -4.11
N ARG A 527 -38.72 -42.81 -3.66
CA ARG A 527 -39.28 -44.16 -3.42
C ARG A 527 -38.23 -45.26 -3.65
N THR A 528 -38.22 -46.19 -2.68
CA THR A 528 -37.75 -47.60 -2.74
C THR A 528 -36.25 -47.82 -2.96
N ALA A 529 -35.50 -48.58 -2.15
CA ALA A 529 -35.84 -49.64 -1.19
C ALA A 529 -34.81 -49.66 -0.04
#